data_AF-A0PJE9-F1
#
_entry.id   AF-A0PJE9-F1
#
_cell.length_a   1.000
_cell.length_b   1.000
_cell.length_c   1.000
_cell.angle_alpha   90.00
_cell.angle_beta   90.00
_cell.angle_gamma   90.00
#
_symmetry.space_group_name_H-M   'P 1'
#
loop_
_entity.id
_entity.type
_entity.pdbx_description
1 polymer ?
#
loop_
_entity_poly.entity_id
_entity_poly.type
_entity_poly.pdbx_seq_one_letter_code
_entity_poly.pdbx_strand_id
1 'polypeptide(L)'
;GMVKDLINRMDYVEINIDHKFHRHLIGKSGANINRIKDQYKVSVRIPPDSEKSNLIRIEGDPQGVQQAKRELLELASRMENERTKDLIIEQRFHRTIIGQKGERIREIRDKFPEVIINFPDPAQKSDIVQLRGPKNEVEKCTKYMQKMVADLVENSYSISVPIFKQFHKNIIGKGGANIKKIREESNTKIDLPAENSNSETIIITGKRANCEAARSRILSIQKDLANIAEVEVSIPAKLHNSLIGTKGRLIRSIMEECGGVHIHFPVEGSGSDTVVIRGPSSDVEKAKKQLLHLAEEKQTKSFTVDIRAKPEYHKFLIGKGGGKIRKVRDSTGARIIFPAAEDKDQDLITIIGKEDAVREAQKELEALIQNLENVVEDYMLVDPKHHRHFVIRRGQVLREIAEEYGGVMVSFPRSGT
;
A
#
# COMPACT_ATOMS: atom_id res chain seq x y z
N GLY A 1 48.65 -87.94 -36.66
CA GLY A 1 47.87 -87.75 -37.90
C GLY A 1 47.48 -86.30 -37.98
N MET A 2 48.03 -85.55 -38.94
CA MET A 2 47.92 -84.08 -39.03
C MET A 2 46.49 -83.56 -38.88
N VAL A 3 45.47 -84.34 -39.28
CA VAL A 3 44.06 -83.98 -39.13
C VAL A 3 43.61 -83.91 -37.66
N LYS A 4 44.10 -84.80 -36.78
CA LYS A 4 43.80 -84.75 -35.33
C LYS A 4 44.51 -83.59 -34.62
N ASP A 5 45.68 -83.17 -35.08
CA ASP A 5 46.39 -82.00 -34.55
C ASP A 5 45.77 -80.67 -35.02
N LEU A 6 45.19 -80.61 -36.21
CA LEU A 6 44.42 -79.44 -36.68
C LEU A 6 43.09 -79.28 -35.93
N ILE A 7 42.39 -80.39 -35.63
CA ILE A 7 41.13 -80.37 -34.86
C ILE A 7 41.34 -79.88 -33.42
N ASN A 8 42.53 -80.10 -32.82
CA ASN A 8 42.85 -79.61 -31.48
C ASN A 8 43.31 -78.14 -31.43
N ARG A 9 43.62 -77.51 -32.58
CA ARG A 9 44.18 -76.15 -32.64
C ARG A 9 43.18 -75.08 -33.10
N MET A 10 42.04 -75.47 -33.63
CA MET A 10 40.99 -74.53 -34.04
C MET A 10 39.66 -74.90 -33.42
N ASP A 11 39.03 -73.93 -32.76
CA ASP A 11 37.69 -74.00 -32.23
C ASP A 11 36.82 -72.96 -32.94
N TYR A 12 35.51 -73.17 -32.94
CA TYR A 12 34.56 -72.18 -33.40
C TYR A 12 33.37 -72.11 -32.46
N VAL A 13 32.83 -70.90 -32.30
CA VAL A 13 31.62 -70.67 -31.53
C VAL A 13 30.68 -69.74 -32.27
N GLU A 14 29.40 -70.07 -32.19
CA GLU A 14 28.32 -69.23 -32.69
C GLU A 14 27.66 -68.54 -31.50
N ILE A 15 27.46 -67.22 -31.63
CA ILE A 15 26.73 -66.42 -30.65
C ILE A 15 25.50 -65.81 -31.31
N ASN A 16 24.39 -65.80 -30.55
CA ASN A 16 23.13 -65.24 -31.00
C ASN A 16 22.99 -63.81 -30.45
N ILE A 17 23.18 -62.81 -31.32
CA ILE A 17 23.02 -61.39 -31.00
C ILE A 17 22.10 -60.76 -32.06
N ASP A 18 21.08 -60.03 -31.61
CA ASP A 18 20.12 -59.36 -32.50
C ASP A 18 20.85 -58.50 -33.54
N HIS A 19 20.48 -58.68 -34.80
CA HIS A 19 21.04 -57.99 -35.97
C HIS A 19 21.06 -56.46 -35.82
N LYS A 20 20.17 -55.86 -35.02
CA LYS A 20 20.16 -54.42 -34.71
C LYS A 20 21.45 -53.92 -34.06
N PHE A 21 22.18 -54.78 -33.35
CA PHE A 21 23.42 -54.44 -32.68
C PHE A 21 24.67 -54.69 -33.54
N HIS A 22 24.54 -55.39 -34.68
CA HIS A 22 25.68 -55.78 -35.52
C HIS A 22 26.50 -54.58 -36.00
N ARG A 23 25.82 -53.52 -36.47
CA ARG A 23 26.47 -52.27 -36.89
C ARG A 23 27.27 -51.60 -35.76
N HIS A 24 26.78 -51.69 -34.53
CA HIS A 24 27.46 -51.12 -33.36
C HIS A 24 28.61 -52.02 -32.87
N LEU A 25 28.47 -53.35 -32.96
CA LEU A 25 29.54 -54.30 -32.66
C LEU A 25 30.71 -54.18 -33.64
N ILE A 26 30.43 -53.95 -34.93
CA ILE A 26 31.43 -53.66 -35.97
C ILE A 26 32.20 -52.37 -35.63
N GLY A 27 31.48 -51.33 -35.17
CA GLY A 27 32.02 -50.02 -34.85
C GLY A 27 32.24 -49.12 -36.08
N LYS A 28 32.62 -47.86 -35.87
CA LYS A 28 32.90 -46.90 -36.96
C LYS A 28 34.02 -47.47 -37.85
N SER A 29 33.72 -47.73 -39.12
CA SER A 29 34.64 -48.35 -40.10
C SER A 29 35.18 -49.73 -39.72
N GLY A 30 34.49 -50.50 -38.87
CA GLY A 30 34.96 -51.83 -38.47
C GLY A 30 36.03 -51.82 -37.38
N ALA A 31 36.36 -50.66 -36.80
CA ALA A 31 37.46 -50.53 -35.85
C ALA A 31 37.30 -51.44 -34.62
N ASN A 32 36.08 -51.61 -34.10
CA ASN A 32 35.86 -52.39 -32.89
C ASN A 32 36.00 -53.89 -33.16
N ILE A 33 35.40 -54.39 -34.25
CA ILE A 33 35.52 -55.80 -34.60
C ILE A 33 36.93 -56.17 -35.08
N ASN A 34 37.61 -55.27 -35.78
CA ASN A 34 39.00 -55.49 -36.19
C ASN A 34 39.94 -55.52 -34.98
N ARG A 35 39.73 -54.65 -33.98
CA ARG A 35 40.47 -54.71 -32.72
C ARG A 35 40.31 -56.08 -32.03
N ILE A 36 39.09 -56.60 -31.93
CA ILE A 36 38.82 -57.90 -31.30
C ILE A 36 39.47 -59.04 -32.11
N LYS A 37 39.41 -58.96 -33.45
CA LYS A 37 40.09 -59.92 -34.34
C LYS A 37 41.59 -59.93 -34.13
N ASP A 38 42.23 -58.76 -34.10
CA ASP A 38 43.68 -58.61 -33.97
C ASP A 38 44.17 -58.95 -32.55
N GLN A 39 43.43 -58.51 -31.52
CA GLN A 39 43.78 -58.69 -30.11
C GLN A 39 43.73 -60.16 -29.69
N TYR A 40 42.71 -60.90 -30.13
CA TYR A 40 42.54 -62.32 -29.76
C TYR A 40 42.96 -63.29 -30.86
N LYS A 41 43.47 -62.78 -31.99
CA LYS A 41 43.84 -63.57 -33.18
C LYS A 41 42.71 -64.50 -33.65
N VAL A 42 41.48 -63.99 -33.64
CA VAL A 42 40.28 -64.72 -34.06
C VAL A 42 39.68 -64.11 -35.33
N SER A 43 39.00 -64.93 -36.13
CA SER A 43 38.19 -64.48 -37.24
C SER A 43 36.73 -64.38 -36.81
N VAL A 44 36.19 -63.16 -36.79
CA VAL A 44 34.76 -62.92 -36.51
C VAL A 44 34.01 -62.62 -37.81
N ARG A 45 33.03 -63.47 -38.15
CA ARG A 45 32.10 -63.29 -39.27
C ARG A 45 30.76 -62.83 -38.74
N ILE A 46 30.40 -61.60 -39.08
CA ILE A 46 29.10 -61.01 -38.80
C ILE A 46 28.31 -61.04 -40.11
N PRO A 47 27.09 -61.61 -40.15
CA PRO A 47 26.29 -61.67 -41.35
C PRO A 47 25.94 -60.26 -41.84
N PRO A 48 25.85 -60.04 -43.16
CA PRO A 48 25.46 -58.75 -43.71
C PRO A 48 23.99 -58.41 -43.37
N ASP A 49 23.68 -57.12 -43.33
CA ASP A 49 22.33 -56.60 -43.00
C ASP A 49 21.22 -57.18 -43.91
N SER A 50 21.56 -57.68 -45.10
CA SER A 50 20.65 -58.33 -46.04
C SER A 50 20.12 -59.68 -45.57
N GLU A 51 20.90 -60.43 -44.78
CA GLU A 51 20.55 -61.79 -44.34
C GLU A 51 19.71 -61.81 -43.06
N LYS A 52 19.64 -60.68 -42.32
CA LYS A 52 18.90 -60.54 -41.04
C LYS A 52 19.13 -61.70 -40.06
N SER A 53 20.30 -62.33 -40.13
CA SER A 53 20.67 -63.43 -39.23
C SER A 53 21.22 -62.85 -37.93
N ASN A 54 20.89 -63.47 -36.80
CA ASN A 54 21.42 -63.08 -35.49
C ASN A 54 22.68 -63.86 -35.10
N LEU A 55 23.13 -64.78 -35.96
CA LEU A 55 24.24 -65.69 -35.66
C LEU A 55 25.57 -65.07 -36.10
N ILE A 56 26.41 -64.74 -35.13
CA ILE A 56 27.81 -64.31 -35.35
C ILE A 56 28.71 -65.50 -35.10
N ARG A 57 29.61 -65.79 -36.05
CA ARG A 57 30.54 -66.92 -35.96
C ARG A 57 31.94 -66.44 -35.68
N ILE A 58 32.56 -67.00 -34.65
CA ILE A 58 33.93 -66.70 -34.22
C ILE A 58 34.75 -67.97 -34.38
N GLU A 59 35.88 -67.88 -35.09
CA GLU A 59 36.77 -69.02 -35.39
C GLU A 59 38.21 -68.67 -35.01
N GLY A 60 38.96 -69.58 -34.40
CA GLY A 60 40.36 -69.35 -34.04
C GLY A 60 40.86 -70.29 -32.95
N ASP A 61 41.91 -69.88 -32.23
CA ASP A 61 42.42 -70.64 -31.08
C ASP A 61 41.36 -70.74 -29.96
N PRO A 62 41.18 -71.89 -29.29
CA PRO A 62 40.14 -72.09 -28.28
C PRO A 62 40.11 -71.01 -27.17
N GLN A 63 41.27 -70.53 -26.73
CA GLN A 63 41.37 -69.46 -25.73
C GLN A 63 40.92 -68.10 -26.28
N GLY A 64 41.33 -67.76 -27.51
CA GLY A 64 40.95 -66.51 -28.17
C GLY A 64 39.46 -66.46 -28.47
N VAL A 65 38.89 -67.59 -28.91
CA VAL A 65 37.45 -67.74 -29.19
C VAL A 65 36.61 -67.51 -27.93
N GLN A 66 37.00 -68.08 -26.79
CA GLN A 66 36.32 -67.88 -25.51
C GLN A 66 36.41 -66.42 -25.01
N GLN A 67 37.57 -65.77 -25.17
CA GLN A 67 37.75 -64.37 -24.77
C GLN A 67 36.95 -63.42 -25.67
N ALA A 68 37.03 -63.59 -26.98
CA ALA A 68 36.26 -62.80 -27.94
C ALA A 68 34.75 -63.00 -27.78
N LYS A 69 34.30 -64.23 -27.51
CA LYS A 69 32.90 -64.53 -27.17
C LYS A 69 32.43 -63.74 -25.95
N ARG A 70 33.24 -63.72 -24.88
CA ARG A 70 32.90 -63.02 -23.63
C ARG A 70 32.79 -61.51 -23.85
N GLU A 71 33.77 -60.90 -24.54
CA GLU A 71 33.74 -59.47 -24.82
C GLU A 71 32.57 -59.07 -25.74
N LEU A 72 32.30 -59.86 -26.79
CA LEU A 72 31.17 -59.60 -27.69
C LEU A 72 29.81 -59.75 -26.99
N LEU A 73 29.66 -60.75 -26.12
CA LEU A 73 28.45 -60.91 -25.29
C LEU A 73 28.31 -59.77 -24.27
N GLU A 74 29.41 -59.32 -23.66
CA GLU A 74 29.39 -58.18 -22.72
C GLU A 74 29.00 -56.88 -23.43
N LEU A 75 29.56 -56.63 -24.61
CA LEU A 75 29.21 -55.47 -25.45
C LEU A 75 27.74 -55.52 -25.88
N ALA A 76 27.26 -56.70 -26.31
CA ALA A 76 25.86 -56.88 -26.68
C ALA A 76 24.91 -56.69 -25.49
N SER A 77 25.26 -57.23 -24.31
CA SER A 77 24.47 -57.08 -23.09
C SER A 77 24.42 -55.63 -22.60
N ARG A 78 25.52 -54.88 -22.74
CA ARG A 78 25.53 -53.43 -22.47
C ARG A 78 24.55 -52.69 -23.38
N MET A 79 24.56 -53.01 -24.67
CA MET A 79 23.66 -52.39 -25.66
C MET A 79 22.19 -52.81 -25.50
N GLU A 80 21.92 -54.04 -25.09
CA GLU A 80 20.56 -54.52 -24.82
C GLU A 80 19.95 -53.85 -23.57
N ASN A 81 20.80 -53.55 -22.59
CA ASN A 81 20.42 -52.82 -21.39
C ASN A 81 20.30 -51.31 -21.60
N GLU A 82 20.84 -50.77 -22.69
CA GLU A 82 20.65 -49.38 -23.09
C GLU A 82 19.23 -49.13 -23.60
N ARG A 83 18.54 -48.19 -22.97
CA ARG A 83 17.21 -47.72 -23.36
C ARG A 83 17.25 -46.22 -23.61
N THR A 84 16.50 -45.79 -24.61
CA THR A 84 16.19 -44.37 -24.81
C THR A 84 14.78 -44.11 -24.27
N LYS A 85 14.64 -43.06 -23.47
CA LYS A 85 13.36 -42.60 -22.93
C LYS A 85 13.20 -41.11 -23.17
N ASP A 86 12.03 -40.74 -23.68
CA ASP A 86 11.69 -39.35 -23.95
C ASP A 86 10.94 -38.77 -22.74
N LEU A 87 11.37 -37.58 -22.32
CA LEU A 87 10.76 -36.84 -21.22
C LEU A 87 10.23 -35.50 -21.76
N ILE A 88 8.94 -35.25 -21.55
CA ILE A 88 8.28 -34.00 -21.95
C ILE A 88 8.52 -32.97 -20.85
N ILE A 89 9.28 -31.93 -21.16
CA ILE A 89 9.58 -30.79 -20.30
C ILE A 89 9.40 -29.52 -21.13
N GLU A 90 8.57 -28.60 -20.66
CA GLU A 90 8.40 -27.33 -21.35
C GLU A 90 9.73 -26.58 -21.52
N GLN A 91 9.95 -26.03 -22.71
CA GLN A 91 11.19 -25.32 -23.08
C GLN A 91 11.63 -24.25 -22.07
N ARG A 92 10.67 -23.54 -21.45
CA ARG A 92 10.96 -22.50 -20.44
C ARG A 92 11.75 -23.01 -19.24
N PHE A 93 11.65 -24.31 -18.92
CA PHE A 93 12.36 -24.92 -17.80
C PHE A 93 13.73 -25.47 -18.19
N HIS A 94 14.02 -25.69 -19.48
CA HIS A 94 15.28 -26.28 -19.95
C HIS A 94 16.48 -25.49 -19.45
N ARG A 95 16.44 -24.15 -19.57
CA ARG A 95 17.53 -23.27 -19.10
C ARG A 95 17.78 -23.41 -17.59
N THR A 96 16.73 -23.54 -16.80
CA THR A 96 16.81 -23.67 -15.34
C THR A 96 17.31 -25.05 -14.90
N ILE A 97 16.96 -26.09 -15.66
CA ILE A 97 17.43 -27.47 -15.45
C ILE A 97 18.90 -27.61 -15.85
N ILE A 98 19.33 -26.95 -16.94
CA ILE A 98 20.73 -26.90 -17.34
C ILE A 98 21.54 -26.12 -16.29
N GLY A 99 20.99 -25.01 -15.80
CA GLY A 99 21.63 -24.13 -14.82
C GLY A 99 22.58 -23.12 -15.46
N GLN A 100 23.09 -22.19 -14.65
CA GLN A 100 24.07 -21.20 -15.13
C GLN A 100 25.35 -21.93 -15.55
N LYS A 101 25.77 -21.76 -16.81
CA LYS A 101 26.93 -22.47 -17.41
C LYS A 101 26.86 -24.01 -17.34
N GLY A 102 25.67 -24.59 -17.19
CA GLY A 102 25.51 -26.04 -17.13
C GLY A 102 25.82 -26.68 -15.77
N GLU A 103 25.87 -25.91 -14.68
CA GLU A 103 26.17 -26.42 -13.34
C GLU A 103 25.19 -27.50 -12.87
N ARG A 104 23.87 -27.26 -12.97
CA ARG A 104 22.85 -28.24 -12.55
C ARG A 104 22.88 -29.51 -13.39
N ILE A 105 23.05 -29.39 -14.71
CA ILE A 105 23.13 -30.59 -15.55
C ILE A 105 24.41 -31.39 -15.29
N ARG A 106 25.51 -30.72 -14.89
CA ARG A 106 26.72 -31.41 -14.43
C ARG A 106 26.45 -32.21 -13.17
N GLU A 107 25.78 -31.65 -12.16
CA GLU A 107 25.40 -32.40 -10.96
C GLU A 107 24.54 -33.64 -11.28
N ILE A 108 23.62 -33.52 -12.24
CA ILE A 108 22.79 -34.65 -12.68
C ILE A 108 23.66 -35.69 -13.39
N ARG A 109 24.60 -35.26 -14.25
CA ARG A 109 25.55 -36.16 -14.92
C ARG A 109 26.52 -36.83 -13.95
N ASP A 110 26.93 -36.14 -12.89
CA ASP A 110 27.80 -36.72 -11.85
C ASP A 110 27.05 -37.77 -11.03
N LYS A 111 25.75 -37.57 -10.78
CA LYS A 111 24.89 -38.57 -10.13
C LYS A 111 24.55 -39.75 -11.04
N PHE A 112 24.44 -39.52 -12.35
CA PHE A 112 24.07 -40.52 -13.35
C PHE A 112 25.05 -40.51 -14.53
N PRO A 113 26.31 -40.97 -14.34
CA PRO A 113 27.35 -40.89 -15.36
C PRO A 113 27.06 -41.78 -16.59
N GLU A 114 26.26 -42.84 -16.39
CA GLU A 114 25.86 -43.76 -17.45
C GLU A 114 24.65 -43.26 -18.27
N VAL A 115 24.06 -42.11 -17.91
CA VAL A 115 22.89 -41.53 -18.59
C VAL A 115 23.29 -40.30 -19.40
N ILE A 116 23.12 -40.40 -20.72
CA ILE A 116 23.30 -39.31 -21.66
C ILE A 116 21.97 -38.55 -21.76
N ILE A 117 22.00 -37.28 -21.36
CA ILE A 117 20.85 -36.36 -21.42
C ILE A 117 21.04 -35.42 -22.62
N ASN A 118 20.16 -35.54 -23.61
CA ASN A 118 20.15 -34.72 -24.81
C ASN A 118 18.98 -33.74 -24.77
N PHE A 119 19.29 -32.45 -24.72
CA PHE A 119 18.30 -31.38 -24.82
C PHE A 119 18.11 -31.01 -26.29
N PRO A 120 16.87 -30.73 -26.72
CA PRO A 120 16.61 -30.28 -28.07
C PRO A 120 17.24 -28.90 -28.32
N ASP A 121 17.53 -28.59 -29.58
CA ASP A 121 18.06 -27.29 -29.96
C ASP A 121 17.06 -26.18 -29.57
N PRO A 122 17.52 -25.08 -28.93
CA PRO A 122 16.65 -23.94 -28.62
C PRO A 122 15.91 -23.37 -29.85
N ALA A 123 16.44 -23.53 -31.07
CA ALA A 123 15.79 -23.14 -32.31
C ALA A 123 14.57 -24.02 -32.66
N GLN A 124 14.58 -25.29 -32.26
CA GLN A 124 13.53 -26.27 -32.60
C GLN A 124 12.30 -26.19 -31.68
N LYS A 125 12.34 -25.40 -30.60
CA LYS A 125 11.25 -25.24 -29.61
C LYS A 125 10.56 -26.54 -29.21
N SER A 126 11.32 -27.63 -29.15
CA SER A 126 10.78 -28.94 -28.79
C SER A 126 10.80 -29.10 -27.28
N ASP A 127 9.75 -29.69 -26.73
CA ASP A 127 9.64 -29.97 -25.29
C ASP A 127 10.20 -31.36 -24.92
N ILE A 128 10.81 -32.05 -25.88
CA ILE A 128 11.23 -33.45 -25.71
C ILE A 128 12.72 -33.50 -25.36
N VAL A 129 13.03 -33.92 -24.13
CA VAL A 129 14.39 -34.22 -23.66
C VAL A 129 14.61 -35.73 -23.73
N GLN A 130 15.67 -36.16 -24.42
CA GLN A 130 15.97 -37.58 -24.59
C GLN A 130 17.00 -38.06 -23.57
N LEU A 131 16.69 -39.16 -22.89
CA LEU A 131 17.55 -39.82 -21.92
C LEU A 131 17.98 -41.17 -22.48
N ARG A 132 19.29 -41.39 -22.66
CA ARG A 132 19.85 -42.66 -23.15
C ARG A 132 20.81 -43.25 -22.13
N GLY A 133 20.67 -44.53 -21.81
CA GLY A 133 21.57 -45.22 -20.88
C GLY A 133 20.97 -46.52 -20.38
N PRO A 134 21.56 -47.14 -19.33
CA PRO A 134 21.03 -48.36 -18.76
C PRO A 134 19.62 -48.16 -18.21
N LYS A 135 18.71 -49.13 -18.46
CA LYS A 135 17.29 -49.06 -18.09
C LYS A 135 17.05 -48.56 -16.65
N ASN A 136 17.78 -49.08 -15.68
CA ASN A 136 17.62 -48.74 -14.26
C ASN A 136 18.03 -47.29 -13.96
N GLU A 137 19.13 -46.83 -14.53
CA GLU A 137 19.63 -45.47 -14.31
C GLU A 137 18.79 -44.44 -15.06
N VAL A 138 18.33 -44.76 -16.28
CA VAL A 138 17.39 -43.91 -17.04
C VAL A 138 16.08 -43.73 -16.26
N GLU A 139 15.55 -44.78 -15.62
CA GLU A 139 14.32 -44.66 -14.83
C GLU A 139 14.51 -43.78 -13.58
N LYS A 140 15.63 -43.96 -12.84
CA LYS A 140 15.98 -43.11 -11.69
C LYS A 140 16.18 -41.65 -12.11
N CYS A 141 16.92 -41.42 -13.19
CA CYS A 141 17.17 -40.09 -13.75
C CYS A 141 15.86 -39.43 -14.19
N THR A 142 14.96 -40.18 -14.86
CA THR A 142 13.64 -39.69 -15.24
C THR A 142 12.83 -39.25 -14.03
N LYS A 143 12.77 -40.05 -12.96
CA LYS A 143 12.04 -39.70 -11.73
C LYS A 143 12.65 -38.46 -11.06
N TYR A 144 13.98 -38.34 -11.05
CA TYR A 144 14.68 -37.18 -10.49
C TYR A 144 14.38 -35.90 -11.28
N MET A 145 14.46 -35.96 -12.61
CA MET A 145 14.13 -34.83 -13.49
C MET A 145 12.65 -34.48 -13.40
N GLN A 146 11.74 -35.45 -13.36
CA GLN A 146 10.30 -35.21 -13.18
C GLN A 146 10.00 -34.49 -11.86
N LYS A 147 10.63 -34.91 -10.75
CA LYS A 147 10.47 -34.24 -9.46
C LYS A 147 10.96 -32.80 -9.52
N MET A 148 12.13 -32.57 -10.13
CA MET A 148 12.65 -31.21 -10.32
C MET A 148 11.75 -30.35 -11.20
N VAL A 149 11.18 -30.91 -12.28
CA VAL A 149 10.21 -30.21 -13.13
C VAL A 149 8.93 -29.89 -12.36
N ALA A 150 8.41 -30.83 -11.56
CA ALA A 150 7.24 -30.60 -10.72
C ALA A 150 7.48 -29.46 -9.73
N ASP A 151 8.63 -29.45 -9.05
CA ASP A 151 9.03 -28.35 -8.16
C ASP A 151 9.13 -27.02 -8.92
N LEU A 152 9.70 -27.02 -10.13
CA LEU A 152 9.80 -25.81 -10.96
C LEU A 152 8.43 -25.29 -11.41
N VAL A 153 7.53 -26.19 -11.82
CA VAL A 153 6.16 -25.85 -12.20
C VAL A 153 5.43 -25.25 -10.99
N GLU A 154 5.53 -25.88 -9.83
CA GLU A 154 4.89 -25.42 -8.60
C GLU A 154 5.41 -24.03 -8.17
N ASN A 155 6.70 -23.75 -8.35
CA ASN A 155 7.32 -22.45 -8.06
C ASN A 155 7.07 -21.39 -9.14
N SER A 156 6.60 -21.78 -10.33
CA SER A 156 6.36 -20.88 -11.47
C SER A 156 4.90 -20.52 -11.67
N TYR A 157 4.04 -20.80 -10.68
CA TYR A 157 2.64 -20.48 -10.75
C TYR A 157 2.46 -18.95 -10.81
N SER A 158 1.75 -18.48 -11.83
CA SER A 158 1.45 -17.06 -12.01
C SER A 158 -0.04 -16.81 -11.93
N ILE A 159 -0.45 -15.86 -11.09
CA ILE A 159 -1.84 -15.42 -10.95
C ILE A 159 -1.97 -13.95 -11.32
N SER A 160 -3.02 -13.63 -12.06
CA SER A 160 -3.37 -12.26 -12.45
C SER A 160 -4.47 -11.73 -11.54
N VAL A 161 -4.25 -10.59 -10.90
CA VAL A 161 -5.21 -9.96 -9.99
C VAL A 161 -5.65 -8.62 -10.59
N PRO A 162 -6.95 -8.45 -10.94
CA PRO A 162 -7.48 -7.19 -11.45
C PRO A 162 -7.69 -6.19 -10.30
N ILE A 163 -7.04 -5.02 -10.40
CA ILE A 163 -7.06 -3.95 -9.40
C ILE A 163 -7.08 -2.61 -10.09
N PHE A 164 -8.02 -1.76 -9.69
CA PHE A 164 -8.13 -0.39 -10.19
C PHE A 164 -6.82 0.40 -10.00
N LYS A 165 -6.46 1.16 -11.02
CA LYS A 165 -5.21 1.96 -11.08
C LYS A 165 -5.02 2.88 -9.88
N GLN A 166 -6.11 3.44 -9.35
CA GLN A 166 -6.09 4.32 -8.18
C GLN A 166 -5.53 3.67 -6.91
N PHE A 167 -5.63 2.34 -6.78
CA PHE A 167 -5.12 1.61 -5.61
C PHE A 167 -3.68 1.13 -5.76
N HIS A 168 -3.09 1.19 -6.97
CA HIS A 168 -1.71 0.74 -7.20
C HIS A 168 -0.69 1.51 -6.34
N LYS A 169 -0.86 2.83 -6.21
CA LYS A 169 0.00 3.66 -5.36
C LYS A 169 0.00 3.22 -3.89
N ASN A 170 -1.16 2.82 -3.39
CA ASN A 170 -1.32 2.42 -2.00
C ASN A 170 -0.84 0.97 -1.75
N ILE A 171 -0.97 0.09 -2.75
CA ILE A 171 -0.40 -1.27 -2.71
C ILE A 171 1.13 -1.20 -2.72
N ILE A 172 1.73 -0.29 -3.50
CA ILE A 172 3.17 -0.02 -3.47
C ILE A 172 3.57 0.55 -2.10
N GLY A 173 2.81 1.53 -1.61
CA GLY A 173 3.05 2.23 -0.35
C GLY A 173 4.15 3.30 -0.47
N LYS A 174 4.37 4.08 0.60
CA LYS A 174 5.40 5.14 0.65
C LYS A 174 6.78 4.52 0.38
N GLY A 175 7.40 4.88 -0.75
CA GLY A 175 8.71 4.36 -1.17
C GLY A 175 8.74 2.86 -1.51
N GLY A 176 7.60 2.24 -1.81
CA GLY A 176 7.56 0.80 -2.12
C GLY A 176 7.65 -0.13 -0.91
N ALA A 177 7.55 0.40 0.31
CA ALA A 177 7.70 -0.39 1.52
C ALA A 177 6.63 -1.49 1.66
N ASN A 178 5.38 -1.20 1.27
CA ASN A 178 4.28 -2.16 1.44
C ASN A 178 4.41 -3.32 0.45
N ILE A 179 4.66 -3.03 -0.83
CA ILE A 179 4.90 -4.08 -1.82
C ILE A 179 6.16 -4.89 -1.51
N LYS A 180 7.21 -4.25 -0.97
CA LYS A 180 8.44 -4.96 -0.56
C LYS A 180 8.15 -5.94 0.58
N LYS A 181 7.39 -5.51 1.61
CA LYS A 181 6.94 -6.39 2.69
C LYS A 181 6.13 -7.56 2.16
N ILE A 182 5.16 -7.31 1.28
CA ILE A 182 4.35 -8.40 0.70
C ILE A 182 5.26 -9.36 -0.06
N ARG A 183 6.16 -8.88 -0.94
CA ARG A 183 7.11 -9.75 -1.68
C ARG A 183 7.99 -10.59 -0.76
N GLU A 184 8.43 -10.03 0.36
CA GLU A 184 9.30 -10.69 1.33
C GLU A 184 8.54 -11.73 2.17
N GLU A 185 7.35 -11.39 2.67
CA GLU A 185 6.48 -12.31 3.42
C GLU A 185 5.98 -13.47 2.54
N SER A 186 5.51 -13.18 1.32
CA SER A 186 5.00 -14.21 0.42
C SER A 186 6.09 -14.89 -0.39
N ASN A 187 7.34 -14.42 -0.39
CA ASN A 187 8.39 -14.96 -1.27
C ASN A 187 7.92 -15.09 -2.74
N THR A 188 7.15 -14.11 -3.22
CA THR A 188 6.62 -14.08 -4.59
C THR A 188 7.15 -12.87 -5.34
N LYS A 189 7.28 -13.02 -6.66
CA LYS A 189 7.59 -11.91 -7.56
C LYS A 189 6.29 -11.23 -7.94
N ILE A 190 6.13 -9.95 -7.61
CA ILE A 190 4.94 -9.17 -7.92
C ILE A 190 5.30 -8.10 -8.93
N ASP A 191 4.86 -8.27 -10.17
CA ASP A 191 5.05 -7.33 -11.26
C ASP A 191 3.80 -6.44 -11.37
N LEU A 192 4.01 -5.12 -11.18
CA LEU A 192 2.98 -4.11 -11.33
C LEU A 192 3.09 -3.46 -12.71
N PRO A 193 1.97 -3.12 -13.35
CA PRO A 193 1.99 -2.40 -14.62
C PRO A 193 2.54 -0.98 -14.43
N ALA A 194 3.18 -0.45 -15.48
CA ALA A 194 3.74 0.90 -15.46
C ALA A 194 2.63 1.96 -15.31
N GLU A 195 2.95 3.10 -14.67
CA GLU A 195 1.97 4.17 -14.39
C GLU A 195 1.31 4.76 -15.65
N ASN A 196 1.97 4.67 -16.81
CA ASN A 196 1.46 5.12 -18.11
C ASN A 196 0.63 4.05 -18.85
N SER A 197 0.61 2.81 -18.37
CA SER A 197 -0.21 1.75 -18.97
C SER A 197 -1.64 1.81 -18.42
N ASN A 198 -2.61 1.43 -19.27
CA ASN A 198 -4.01 1.23 -18.87
C ASN A 198 -4.24 -0.19 -18.32
N SER A 199 -3.19 -0.98 -18.15
CA SER A 199 -3.30 -2.31 -17.55
C SER A 199 -3.64 -2.19 -16.06
N GLU A 200 -4.79 -2.71 -15.68
CA GLU A 200 -5.29 -2.77 -14.30
C GLU A 200 -4.94 -4.11 -13.64
N THR A 201 -3.96 -4.84 -14.15
CA THR A 201 -3.69 -6.22 -13.71
C THR A 201 -2.30 -6.32 -13.11
N ILE A 202 -2.22 -6.81 -11.87
CA ILE A 202 -0.96 -7.15 -11.20
C ILE A 202 -0.70 -8.64 -11.40
N ILE A 203 0.52 -8.99 -11.80
CA ILE A 203 0.93 -10.37 -12.03
C ILE A 203 1.79 -10.81 -10.84
N ILE A 204 1.36 -11.85 -10.15
CA ILE A 204 2.08 -12.45 -9.03
C ILE A 204 2.60 -13.80 -9.49
N THR A 205 3.91 -14.01 -9.42
CA THR A 205 4.58 -15.25 -9.83
C THR A 205 5.31 -15.86 -8.64
N GLY A 206 5.14 -17.17 -8.40
CA GLY A 206 5.82 -17.90 -7.33
C GLY A 206 5.13 -19.23 -7.01
N LYS A 207 5.28 -19.70 -5.77
CA LYS A 207 4.55 -20.88 -5.28
C LYS A 207 3.05 -20.65 -5.26
N ARG A 208 2.25 -21.66 -5.60
CA ARG A 208 0.78 -21.56 -5.61
C ARG A 208 0.20 -21.03 -4.29
N ALA A 209 0.55 -21.66 -3.15
CA ALA A 209 0.07 -21.24 -1.83
C ALA A 209 0.44 -19.78 -1.50
N ASN A 210 1.66 -19.38 -1.85
CA ASN A 210 2.15 -18.03 -1.59
C ASN A 210 1.50 -16.99 -2.51
N CYS A 211 1.24 -17.34 -3.77
CA CYS A 211 0.54 -16.48 -4.71
C CYS A 211 -0.89 -16.20 -4.25
N GLU A 212 -1.58 -17.20 -3.71
CA GLU A 212 -2.91 -17.04 -3.13
C GLU A 212 -2.87 -16.17 -1.86
N ALA A 213 -1.86 -16.33 -1.00
CA ALA A 213 -1.67 -15.47 0.18
C ALA A 213 -1.40 -14.01 -0.22
N ALA A 214 -0.52 -13.78 -1.19
CA ALA A 214 -0.22 -12.45 -1.73
C ALA A 214 -1.46 -11.83 -2.39
N ARG A 215 -2.21 -12.60 -3.19
CA ARG A 215 -3.48 -12.16 -3.79
C ARG A 215 -4.48 -11.73 -2.72
N SER A 216 -4.67 -12.56 -1.69
CA SER A 216 -5.61 -12.27 -0.60
C SER A 216 -5.26 -10.96 0.11
N ARG A 217 -3.96 -10.75 0.40
CA ARG A 217 -3.46 -9.54 1.06
C ARG A 217 -3.57 -8.29 0.19
N ILE A 218 -3.35 -8.43 -1.11
CA ILE A 218 -3.54 -7.33 -2.06
C ILE A 218 -5.03 -6.98 -2.19
N LEU A 219 -5.92 -7.98 -2.24
CA LEU A 219 -7.37 -7.78 -2.26
C LEU A 219 -7.89 -7.18 -0.96
N SER A 220 -7.32 -7.53 0.20
CA SER A 220 -7.69 -6.90 1.47
C SER A 220 -7.33 -5.42 1.47
N ILE A 221 -6.13 -5.05 1.02
CA ILE A 221 -5.73 -3.64 0.86
C ILE A 221 -6.70 -2.91 -0.09
N GLN A 222 -7.11 -3.53 -1.20
CA GLN A 222 -8.10 -2.94 -2.09
C GLN A 222 -9.44 -2.71 -1.38
N LYS A 223 -9.94 -3.68 -0.60
CA LYS A 223 -11.17 -3.54 0.17
C LYS A 223 -11.07 -2.44 1.23
N ASP A 224 -9.98 -2.40 1.97
CA ASP A 224 -9.73 -1.38 2.99
C ASP A 224 -9.75 0.01 2.39
N LEU A 225 -9.17 0.18 1.20
CA LEU A 225 -9.16 1.45 0.47
C LEU A 225 -10.48 1.77 -0.21
N ALA A 226 -11.22 0.77 -0.70
CA ALA A 226 -12.56 0.96 -1.24
C ALA A 226 -13.58 1.35 -0.15
N ASN A 227 -13.31 0.97 1.11
CA ASN A 227 -14.09 1.40 2.26
C ASN A 227 -13.78 2.84 2.71
N ILE A 228 -12.74 3.48 2.15
CA ILE A 228 -12.46 4.89 2.42
C ILE A 228 -13.41 5.73 1.57
N ALA A 229 -14.51 6.17 2.18
CA ALA A 229 -15.40 7.16 1.60
C ALA A 229 -14.81 8.56 1.78
N GLU A 230 -14.98 9.40 0.76
CA GLU A 230 -14.72 10.83 0.81
C GLU A 230 -16.07 11.54 0.78
N VAL A 231 -16.37 12.31 1.83
CA VAL A 231 -17.61 13.07 1.94
C VAL A 231 -17.28 14.52 2.20
N GLU A 232 -17.89 15.39 1.42
CA GLU A 232 -17.81 16.84 1.56
C GLU A 232 -18.95 17.34 2.45
N VAL A 233 -18.62 18.25 3.36
CA VAL A 233 -19.57 18.90 4.26
C VAL A 233 -19.38 20.41 4.15
N SER A 234 -20.46 21.13 3.90
CA SER A 234 -20.46 22.59 3.87
C SER A 234 -20.59 23.14 5.28
N ILE A 235 -19.53 23.77 5.79
CA ILE A 235 -19.46 24.41 7.10
C ILE A 235 -18.93 25.84 6.89
N PRO A 236 -19.62 26.88 7.37
CA PRO A 236 -19.17 28.26 7.23
C PRO A 236 -17.73 28.49 7.75
N ALA A 237 -16.89 29.17 6.96
CA ALA A 237 -15.48 29.43 7.28
C ALA A 237 -15.28 30.14 8.63
N LYS A 238 -16.26 30.94 9.07
CA LYS A 238 -16.28 31.60 10.39
C LYS A 238 -16.23 30.61 11.56
N LEU A 239 -16.74 29.40 11.36
CA LEU A 239 -16.80 28.34 12.37
C LEU A 239 -15.59 27.40 12.31
N HIS A 240 -14.79 27.42 11.24
CA HIS A 240 -13.64 26.52 11.07
C HIS A 240 -12.67 26.64 12.25
N ASN A 241 -12.29 27.85 12.63
CA ASN A 241 -11.39 28.06 13.79
C ASN A 241 -11.97 27.54 15.10
N SER A 242 -13.29 27.67 15.30
CA SER A 242 -13.94 27.17 16.50
C SER A 242 -14.07 25.64 16.51
N LEU A 243 -14.24 25.01 15.35
CA LEU A 243 -14.35 23.56 15.20
C LEU A 243 -12.98 22.88 15.27
N ILE A 244 -11.95 23.53 14.72
CA ILE A 244 -10.55 23.13 14.89
C ILE A 244 -10.15 23.17 16.37
N GLY A 245 -10.54 24.23 17.05
CA GLY A 245 -10.19 24.46 18.45
C GLY A 245 -8.72 24.85 18.62
N THR A 246 -8.30 25.08 19.87
CA THR A 246 -6.94 25.52 20.17
C THR A 246 -5.91 24.48 19.71
N LYS A 247 -5.09 24.84 18.72
CA LYS A 247 -4.08 23.95 18.07
C LYS A 247 -4.65 22.64 17.48
N GLY A 248 -5.93 22.62 17.08
CA GLY A 248 -6.53 21.43 16.46
C GLY A 248 -6.90 20.32 17.44
N ARG A 249 -6.95 20.60 18.75
CA ARG A 249 -7.22 19.56 19.77
C ARG A 249 -8.62 18.96 19.63
N LEU A 250 -9.63 19.79 19.35
CA LEU A 250 -11.02 19.33 19.24
C LEU A 250 -11.20 18.41 18.03
N ILE A 251 -10.68 18.80 16.86
CA ILE A 251 -10.67 17.92 15.68
C ILE A 251 -9.91 16.63 15.98
N ARG A 252 -8.74 16.69 16.62
CA ARG A 252 -7.98 15.46 16.89
C ARG A 252 -8.77 14.48 17.75
N SER A 253 -9.46 14.96 18.78
CA SER A 253 -10.36 14.11 19.57
C SER A 253 -11.47 13.51 18.72
N ILE A 254 -12.12 14.30 17.86
CA ILE A 254 -13.19 13.81 16.97
C ILE A 254 -12.65 12.79 15.94
N MET A 255 -11.47 13.05 15.37
CA MET A 255 -10.80 12.13 14.44
C MET A 255 -10.47 10.80 15.11
N GLU A 256 -10.01 10.83 16.36
CA GLU A 256 -9.64 9.64 17.14
C GLU A 256 -10.89 8.86 17.62
N GLU A 257 -11.92 9.56 18.09
CA GLU A 257 -13.20 8.97 18.51
C GLU A 257 -13.97 8.35 17.34
N CYS A 258 -13.88 8.95 16.15
CA CYS A 258 -14.47 8.44 14.91
C CYS A 258 -13.50 7.53 14.14
N GLY A 259 -12.74 6.67 14.83
CA GLY A 259 -12.00 5.57 14.19
C GLY A 259 -10.83 5.98 13.29
N GLY A 260 -10.27 7.18 13.46
CA GLY A 260 -9.13 7.66 12.69
C GLY A 260 -9.49 8.31 11.35
N VAL A 261 -10.70 8.89 11.21
CA VAL A 261 -11.06 9.71 10.05
C VAL A 261 -10.13 10.92 9.92
N HIS A 262 -9.77 11.27 8.69
CA HIS A 262 -9.01 12.47 8.38
C HIS A 262 -9.94 13.57 7.89
N ILE A 263 -10.06 14.62 8.68
CA ILE A 263 -10.85 15.81 8.32
C ILE A 263 -9.89 16.88 7.82
N HIS A 264 -10.08 17.32 6.57
CA HIS A 264 -9.29 18.38 5.94
C HIS A 264 -10.14 19.64 5.81
N PHE A 265 -9.66 20.71 6.47
CA PHE A 265 -10.26 22.03 6.39
C PHE A 265 -9.58 22.82 5.26
N PRO A 266 -10.33 23.66 4.53
CA PRO A 266 -9.76 24.52 3.52
C PRO A 266 -8.86 25.59 4.17
N VAL A 267 -7.93 26.15 3.38
CA VAL A 267 -6.94 27.12 3.89
C VAL A 267 -7.64 28.39 4.36
N GLU A 268 -7.20 28.94 5.49
CA GLU A 268 -7.74 30.21 6.01
C GLU A 268 -7.58 31.33 4.97
N GLY A 269 -8.68 31.99 4.62
CA GLY A 269 -8.71 33.06 3.59
C GLY A 269 -9.18 32.60 2.20
N SER A 270 -9.40 31.30 1.97
CA SER A 270 -9.91 30.78 0.68
C SER A 270 -11.37 31.14 0.39
N GLY A 271 -12.13 31.55 1.40
CA GLY A 271 -13.59 31.74 1.30
C GLY A 271 -14.37 30.46 1.02
N SER A 272 -13.74 29.28 1.12
CA SER A 272 -14.37 27.99 0.90
C SER A 272 -14.96 27.47 2.20
N ASP A 273 -16.24 27.09 2.15
CA ASP A 273 -16.97 26.48 3.26
C ASP A 273 -16.89 24.94 3.21
N THR A 274 -16.15 24.36 2.25
CA THR A 274 -16.15 22.91 2.03
C THR A 274 -15.09 22.21 2.87
N VAL A 275 -15.52 21.37 3.81
CA VAL A 275 -14.67 20.50 4.64
C VAL A 275 -14.73 19.08 4.08
N VAL A 276 -13.57 18.47 3.86
CA VAL A 276 -13.45 17.13 3.28
C VAL A 276 -13.17 16.13 4.39
N ILE A 277 -14.01 15.10 4.52
CA ILE A 277 -13.84 14.02 5.49
C ILE A 277 -13.48 12.76 4.72
N ARG A 278 -12.33 12.15 5.06
CA ARG A 278 -11.85 10.90 4.47
C ARG A 278 -11.70 9.83 5.54
N GLY A 279 -12.28 8.66 5.32
CA GLY A 279 -12.12 7.52 6.21
C GLY A 279 -13.14 6.43 5.95
N PRO A 280 -13.28 5.46 6.87
CA PRO A 280 -14.25 4.37 6.72
C PRO A 280 -15.67 4.90 6.55
N SER A 281 -16.44 4.38 5.59
CA SER A 281 -17.80 4.86 5.30
C SER A 281 -18.70 4.97 6.54
N SER A 282 -18.62 4.02 7.47
CA SER A 282 -19.40 4.02 8.72
C SER A 282 -19.02 5.15 9.69
N ASP A 283 -17.76 5.57 9.66
CA ASP A 283 -17.23 6.55 10.60
C ASP A 283 -17.22 7.96 10.00
N VAL A 284 -17.10 8.08 8.68
CA VAL A 284 -17.30 9.34 7.95
C VAL A 284 -18.71 9.88 8.19
N GLU A 285 -19.73 9.01 8.20
CA GLU A 285 -21.11 9.44 8.45
C GLU A 285 -21.32 9.91 9.89
N LYS A 286 -20.69 9.24 10.88
CA LYS A 286 -20.70 9.68 12.29
C LYS A 286 -19.98 11.00 12.47
N ALA A 287 -18.78 11.13 11.89
CA ALA A 287 -17.98 12.35 11.94
C ALA A 287 -18.71 13.52 11.29
N LYS A 288 -19.38 13.29 10.15
CA LYS A 288 -20.25 14.28 9.50
C LYS A 288 -21.36 14.76 10.43
N LYS A 289 -22.09 13.82 11.06
CA LYS A 289 -23.17 14.17 12.00
C LYS A 289 -22.66 14.95 13.21
N GLN A 290 -21.54 14.54 13.81
CA GLN A 290 -20.93 15.25 14.93
C GLN A 290 -20.44 16.65 14.54
N LEU A 291 -19.76 16.79 13.39
CA LEU A 291 -19.30 18.09 12.88
C LEU A 291 -20.47 19.03 12.62
N LEU A 292 -21.55 18.54 12.00
CA LEU A 292 -22.77 19.32 11.76
C LEU A 292 -23.42 19.73 13.07
N HIS A 293 -23.55 18.81 14.03
CA HIS A 293 -24.14 19.11 15.34
C HIS A 293 -23.34 20.17 16.10
N LEU A 294 -22.00 20.07 16.11
CA LEU A 294 -21.13 21.07 16.72
C LEU A 294 -21.18 22.42 15.99
N ALA A 295 -21.32 22.41 14.65
CA ALA A 295 -21.49 23.61 13.87
C ALA A 295 -22.83 24.30 14.20
N GLU A 296 -23.94 23.54 14.24
CA GLU A 296 -25.27 24.04 14.62
C GLU A 296 -25.30 24.55 16.06
N GLU A 297 -24.77 23.80 17.04
CA GLU A 297 -24.72 24.25 18.43
C GLU A 297 -24.00 25.59 18.59
N LYS A 298 -22.99 25.87 17.76
CA LYS A 298 -22.24 27.13 17.79
C LYS A 298 -22.94 28.23 17.02
N GLN A 299 -23.67 27.90 15.96
CA GLN A 299 -24.41 28.85 15.14
C GLN A 299 -25.71 29.31 15.82
N THR A 300 -26.45 28.40 16.46
CA THR A 300 -27.69 28.72 17.19
C THR A 300 -27.42 29.48 18.50
N LYS A 301 -26.18 29.50 18.99
CA LYS A 301 -25.77 30.24 20.20
C LYS A 301 -25.27 31.66 19.94
N SER A 302 -25.28 32.16 18.71
CA SER A 302 -25.02 33.58 18.42
C SER A 302 -26.33 34.31 18.17
N PHE A 303 -27.02 34.67 19.25
CA PHE A 303 -28.13 35.61 19.20
C PHE A 303 -27.55 37.03 19.10
N THR A 304 -28.10 37.84 18.21
CA THR A 304 -27.70 39.24 18.03
C THR A 304 -28.92 40.11 18.19
N VAL A 305 -28.83 41.13 19.05
CA VAL A 305 -29.88 42.11 19.28
C VAL A 305 -29.27 43.50 19.15
N ASP A 306 -29.98 44.36 18.43
CA ASP A 306 -29.62 45.77 18.27
C ASP A 306 -30.53 46.63 19.15
N ILE A 307 -29.92 47.57 19.87
CA ILE A 307 -30.62 48.52 20.76
C ILE A 307 -30.35 49.93 20.26
N ARG A 308 -31.40 50.76 20.26
CA ARG A 308 -31.27 52.18 19.92
C ARG A 308 -30.99 53.01 21.17
N ALA A 309 -29.88 53.73 21.17
CA ALA A 309 -29.48 54.66 22.22
C ALA A 309 -28.92 55.93 21.62
N LYS A 310 -29.36 57.11 22.09
CA LYS A 310 -28.83 58.40 21.59
C LYS A 310 -27.30 58.45 21.74
N PRO A 311 -26.56 59.01 20.76
CA PRO A 311 -25.09 59.07 20.79
C PRO A 311 -24.53 59.77 22.05
N GLU A 312 -25.28 60.71 22.61
CA GLU A 312 -24.95 61.44 23.84
C GLU A 312 -24.81 60.50 25.05
N TYR A 313 -25.60 59.42 25.08
CA TYR A 313 -25.61 58.44 26.17
C TYR A 313 -24.47 57.43 26.06
N HIS A 314 -23.83 57.27 24.89
CA HIS A 314 -22.79 56.27 24.67
C HIS A 314 -21.60 56.48 25.61
N LYS A 315 -21.20 57.73 25.84
CA LYS A 315 -20.12 58.07 26.80
C LYS A 315 -20.47 57.63 28.23
N PHE A 316 -21.73 57.73 28.62
CA PHE A 316 -22.21 57.33 29.94
C PHE A 316 -22.42 55.81 30.06
N LEU A 317 -22.88 55.15 29.00
CA LEU A 317 -23.04 53.69 28.92
C LEU A 317 -21.68 52.96 28.99
N ILE A 318 -20.66 53.49 28.29
CA ILE A 318 -19.28 52.99 28.37
C ILE A 318 -18.69 53.25 29.77
N GLY A 319 -18.90 54.47 30.29
CA GLY A 319 -18.38 54.93 31.58
C GLY A 319 -16.90 55.34 31.54
N LYS A 320 -16.39 55.98 32.61
CA LYS A 320 -14.98 56.40 32.71
C LYS A 320 -14.05 55.20 32.54
N GLY A 321 -13.25 55.20 31.47
CA GLY A 321 -12.33 54.12 31.13
C GLY A 321 -13.00 52.79 30.73
N GLY A 322 -14.27 52.80 30.35
CA GLY A 322 -15.00 51.58 29.99
C GLY A 322 -15.41 50.70 31.17
N GLY A 323 -15.30 51.20 32.41
CA GLY A 323 -15.54 50.39 33.60
C GLY A 323 -16.99 49.91 33.76
N LYS A 324 -17.98 50.69 33.30
CA LYS A 324 -19.40 50.34 33.46
C LYS A 324 -19.82 49.28 32.44
N ILE A 325 -19.45 49.46 31.18
CA ILE A 325 -19.70 48.45 30.14
C ILE A 325 -18.90 47.16 30.36
N ARG A 326 -17.70 47.26 30.91
CA ARG A 326 -16.90 46.08 31.24
C ARG A 326 -17.58 45.23 32.31
N LYS A 327 -18.22 45.84 33.31
CA LYS A 327 -19.04 45.11 34.30
C LYS A 327 -20.21 44.39 33.65
N VAL A 328 -20.95 45.05 32.77
CA VAL A 328 -22.08 44.43 32.03
C VAL A 328 -21.58 43.27 31.15
N ARG A 329 -20.43 43.45 30.49
CA ARG A 329 -19.79 42.40 29.68
C ARG A 329 -19.29 41.23 30.52
N ASP A 330 -18.74 41.50 31.71
CA ASP A 330 -18.23 40.48 32.61
C ASP A 330 -19.37 39.74 33.35
N SER A 331 -20.49 40.41 33.64
CA SER A 331 -21.68 39.81 34.28
C SER A 331 -22.47 38.93 33.31
N THR A 332 -22.74 39.43 32.10
CA THR A 332 -23.58 38.74 31.11
C THR A 332 -22.77 37.81 30.20
N GLY A 333 -21.48 38.09 30.01
CA GLY A 333 -20.64 37.40 29.03
C GLY A 333 -20.97 37.74 27.57
N ALA A 334 -21.89 38.68 27.31
CA ALA A 334 -22.25 39.15 25.97
C ALA A 334 -21.23 40.17 25.44
N ARG A 335 -21.01 40.16 24.12
CA ARG A 335 -20.14 41.12 23.45
C ARG A 335 -20.97 42.31 22.96
N ILE A 336 -20.71 43.48 23.53
CA ILE A 336 -21.40 44.72 23.16
C ILE A 336 -20.49 45.55 22.27
N ILE A 337 -21.01 45.96 21.11
CA ILE A 337 -20.31 46.74 20.09
C ILE A 337 -21.02 48.09 19.96
N PHE A 338 -20.27 49.16 20.17
CA PHE A 338 -20.75 50.53 19.96
C PHE A 338 -20.36 50.96 18.54
N PRO A 339 -21.18 51.79 17.88
CA PRO A 339 -20.85 52.34 16.58
C PRO A 339 -19.63 53.28 16.69
N ALA A 340 -18.75 53.25 15.70
CA ALA A 340 -17.60 54.15 15.64
C ALA A 340 -18.06 55.54 15.16
N ALA A 341 -17.30 56.60 15.45
CA ALA A 341 -17.68 57.99 15.09
C ALA A 341 -17.86 58.26 13.58
N GLU A 342 -17.52 57.29 12.73
CA GLU A 342 -17.59 57.33 11.27
C GLU A 342 -18.83 56.59 10.70
N ASP A 343 -19.56 55.83 11.53
CA ASP A 343 -20.74 55.06 11.13
C ASP A 343 -21.97 55.96 10.94
N LYS A 344 -22.85 55.60 9.99
CA LYS A 344 -24.09 56.36 9.71
C LYS A 344 -25.13 56.21 10.83
N ASP A 345 -25.12 55.06 11.51
CA ASP A 345 -26.09 54.69 12.55
C ASP A 345 -25.44 54.84 13.93
N GLN A 346 -25.18 56.09 14.32
CA GLN A 346 -24.60 56.45 15.63
C GLN A 346 -25.51 56.10 16.81
N ASP A 347 -26.75 55.71 16.56
CA ASP A 347 -27.72 55.35 17.57
C ASP A 347 -27.82 53.83 17.82
N LEU A 348 -27.15 53.00 17.01
CA LEU A 348 -27.34 51.54 17.03
C LEU A 348 -26.21 50.82 17.77
N ILE A 349 -26.54 50.19 18.91
CA ILE A 349 -25.62 49.37 19.70
C ILE A 349 -25.95 47.89 19.46
N THR A 350 -24.97 47.11 19.02
CA THR A 350 -25.14 45.69 18.72
C THR A 350 -24.62 44.82 19.86
N ILE A 351 -25.47 43.91 20.37
CA ILE A 351 -25.13 42.93 21.40
C ILE A 351 -25.10 41.54 20.76
N ILE A 352 -23.97 40.84 20.88
CA ILE A 352 -23.73 39.52 20.29
C ILE A 352 -23.37 38.53 21.40
N GLY A 353 -24.08 37.41 21.49
CA GLY A 353 -23.78 36.38 22.48
C GLY A 353 -24.80 35.25 22.53
N LYS A 354 -24.81 34.49 23.62
CA LYS A 354 -25.86 33.49 23.88
C LYS A 354 -27.20 34.19 24.09
N GLU A 355 -28.31 33.55 23.71
CA GLU A 355 -29.65 34.13 23.84
C GLU A 355 -29.94 34.66 25.26
N ASP A 356 -29.67 33.86 26.30
CA ASP A 356 -29.87 34.27 27.69
C ASP A 356 -29.00 35.47 28.07
N ALA A 357 -27.71 35.44 27.69
CA ALA A 357 -26.75 36.49 27.96
C ALA A 357 -27.11 37.81 27.25
N VAL A 358 -27.60 37.73 26.02
CA VAL A 358 -27.99 38.91 25.23
C VAL A 358 -29.27 39.53 25.79
N ARG A 359 -30.25 38.72 26.23
CA ARG A 359 -31.47 39.23 26.87
C ARG A 359 -31.17 39.92 28.21
N GLU A 360 -30.29 39.35 29.01
CA GLU A 360 -29.85 39.99 30.26
C GLU A 360 -29.09 41.30 29.98
N ALA A 361 -28.14 41.28 29.03
CA ALA A 361 -27.40 42.46 28.63
C ALA A 361 -28.31 43.55 28.05
N GLN A 362 -29.30 43.17 27.24
CA GLN A 362 -30.29 44.09 26.70
C GLN A 362 -31.08 44.77 27.82
N LYS A 363 -31.60 44.00 28.76
CA LYS A 363 -32.38 44.54 29.88
C LYS A 363 -31.55 45.49 30.76
N GLU A 364 -30.29 45.14 31.04
CA GLU A 364 -29.38 46.04 31.78
C GLU A 364 -29.09 47.33 31.01
N LEU A 365 -28.84 47.23 29.70
CA LEU A 365 -28.51 48.39 28.86
C LEU A 365 -29.72 49.32 28.69
N GLU A 366 -30.91 48.77 28.44
CA GLU A 366 -32.17 49.53 28.35
C GLU A 366 -32.50 50.23 29.67
N ALA A 367 -32.32 49.55 30.81
CA ALA A 367 -32.50 50.17 32.12
C ALA A 367 -31.52 51.35 32.33
N LEU A 368 -30.27 51.23 31.86
CA LEU A 368 -29.31 52.33 31.91
C LEU A 368 -29.70 53.49 30.99
N ILE A 369 -30.22 53.20 29.79
CA ILE A 369 -30.72 54.23 28.85
C ILE A 369 -31.92 54.96 29.44
N GLN A 370 -32.90 54.24 29.99
CA GLN A 370 -34.10 54.82 30.59
C GLN A 370 -33.76 55.69 31.81
N ASN A 371 -32.76 55.28 32.62
CA ASN A 371 -32.27 56.12 33.71
C ASN A 371 -31.63 57.43 33.22
N LEU A 372 -30.97 57.42 32.05
CA LEU A 372 -30.38 58.62 31.46
C LEU A 372 -31.44 59.55 30.85
N GLU A 373 -32.54 59.00 30.31
CA GLU A 373 -33.67 59.79 29.83
C GLU A 373 -34.42 60.52 30.95
N ASN A 374 -34.42 59.97 32.17
CA ASN A 374 -35.05 60.58 33.33
C ASN A 374 -34.19 61.67 34.00
N VAL A 375 -32.99 61.95 33.50
CA VAL A 375 -32.14 63.04 34.03
C VAL A 375 -32.62 64.36 33.44
N VAL A 376 -33.17 65.22 34.30
CA VAL A 376 -33.58 66.59 33.95
C VAL A 376 -32.43 67.54 34.29
N GLU A 377 -31.99 68.33 33.31
CA GLU A 377 -31.08 69.45 33.54
C GLU A 377 -31.90 70.71 33.80
N ASP A 378 -31.63 71.40 34.91
CA ASP A 378 -32.25 72.69 35.25
C ASP A 378 -31.16 73.72 35.57
N TYR A 379 -31.44 74.99 35.30
CA TYR A 379 -30.49 76.09 35.43
C TYR A 379 -30.97 77.10 36.46
N MET A 380 -30.12 77.41 37.45
CA MET A 380 -30.39 78.46 38.43
C MET A 380 -29.35 79.57 38.35
N LEU A 381 -29.81 80.82 38.31
CA LEU A 381 -28.95 81.99 38.40
C LEU A 381 -28.53 82.23 39.84
N VAL A 382 -27.22 82.16 40.10
CA VAL A 382 -26.63 82.49 41.40
C VAL A 382 -25.73 83.71 41.21
N ASP A 383 -25.84 84.72 42.07
CA ASP A 383 -24.97 85.90 42.02
C ASP A 383 -23.49 85.47 42.20
N PRO A 384 -22.55 85.99 41.38
CA PRO A 384 -21.12 85.68 41.46
C PRO A 384 -20.50 85.80 42.85
N LYS A 385 -21.04 86.67 43.71
CA LYS A 385 -20.58 86.82 45.11
C LYS A 385 -20.73 85.54 45.92
N HIS A 386 -21.71 84.70 45.59
CA HIS A 386 -21.99 83.45 46.28
C HIS A 386 -21.31 82.23 45.63
N HIS A 387 -20.77 82.33 44.41
CA HIS A 387 -20.08 81.23 43.72
C HIS A 387 -18.89 80.70 44.53
N ARG A 388 -18.17 81.60 45.21
CA ARG A 388 -17.03 81.24 46.06
C ARG A 388 -17.44 80.29 47.20
N HIS A 389 -18.66 80.38 47.69
CA HIS A 389 -19.15 79.50 48.76
C HIS A 389 -19.32 78.05 48.28
N PHE A 390 -19.79 77.84 47.03
CA PHE A 390 -20.02 76.51 46.47
C PHE A 390 -18.73 75.80 46.03
N VAL A 391 -17.73 76.55 45.55
CA VAL A 391 -16.51 75.98 44.93
C VAL A 391 -15.32 75.87 45.92
N ILE A 392 -15.39 76.49 47.10
CA ILE A 392 -14.32 76.41 48.12
C ILE A 392 -14.16 74.99 48.67
N ARG A 393 -12.98 74.69 49.26
CA ARG A 393 -12.64 73.38 49.88
C ARG A 393 -12.84 72.19 48.94
N ARG A 394 -12.41 72.32 47.67
CA ARG A 394 -12.59 71.30 46.61
C ARG A 394 -14.08 70.95 46.39
N GLY A 395 -14.95 71.96 46.35
CA GLY A 395 -16.39 71.77 46.13
C GLY A 395 -17.05 70.91 47.20
N GLN A 396 -16.74 71.15 48.48
CA GLN A 396 -17.33 70.39 49.59
C GLN A 396 -18.86 70.52 49.60
N VAL A 397 -19.37 71.74 49.46
CA VAL A 397 -20.82 72.02 49.40
C VAL A 397 -21.48 71.35 48.20
N LEU A 398 -20.80 71.30 47.04
CA LEU A 398 -21.32 70.59 45.87
C LEU A 398 -21.37 69.08 46.07
N ARG A 399 -20.43 68.52 46.84
CA ARG A 399 -20.45 67.10 47.22
C ARG A 399 -21.54 66.82 48.24
N GLU A 400 -21.75 67.69 49.22
CA GLU A 400 -22.84 67.58 50.20
C GLU A 400 -24.20 67.63 49.50
N ILE A 401 -24.41 68.57 48.57
CA ILE A 401 -25.63 68.64 47.74
C ILE A 401 -25.78 67.38 46.87
N ALA A 402 -24.70 66.90 46.25
CA ALA A 402 -24.74 65.67 45.48
C ALA A 402 -25.03 64.43 46.34
N GLU A 403 -24.60 64.42 47.61
CA GLU A 403 -24.81 63.31 48.54
C GLU A 403 -26.21 63.34 49.15
N GLU A 404 -26.71 64.53 49.51
CA GLU A 404 -28.03 64.76 50.10
C GLU A 404 -29.17 64.56 49.09
N TYR A 405 -28.96 64.94 47.83
CA TYR A 405 -29.97 64.85 46.76
C TYR A 405 -29.71 63.74 45.74
N GLY A 406 -29.06 62.65 46.15
CA GLY A 406 -29.04 61.40 45.35
C GLY A 406 -28.22 61.45 44.05
N GLY A 407 -27.17 62.28 43.99
CA GLY A 407 -26.19 62.30 42.90
C GLY A 407 -26.34 63.43 41.90
N VAL A 408 -27.07 64.50 42.24
CA VAL A 408 -27.21 65.69 41.37
C VAL A 408 -25.84 66.30 41.06
N MET A 409 -25.53 66.44 39.77
CA MET A 409 -24.28 67.04 39.31
C MET A 409 -24.47 68.53 39.08
N VAL A 410 -24.00 69.34 40.04
CA VAL A 410 -24.00 70.80 39.91
C VAL A 410 -22.68 71.28 39.31
N SER A 411 -22.75 71.97 38.17
CA SER A 411 -21.58 72.57 37.53
C SER A 411 -21.73 74.09 37.42
N PHE A 412 -20.64 74.81 37.67
CA PHE A 412 -20.57 76.26 37.45
C PHE A 412 -19.80 76.54 36.15
N PRO A 413 -20.19 77.56 35.38
CA PRO A 413 -19.39 78.02 34.24
C PRO A 413 -18.00 78.43 34.74
N ARG A 414 -16.95 78.00 34.03
CA ARG A 414 -15.57 78.36 34.39
C ARG A 414 -15.41 79.87 34.27
N SER A 415 -14.89 80.51 35.31
CA SER A 415 -14.58 81.94 35.31
C SER A 415 -13.40 82.18 34.37
N GLY A 416 -13.67 82.54 33.11
CA GLY A 416 -12.62 82.80 32.11
C GLY A 416 -13.01 82.68 30.64
N THR A 417 -14.22 83.10 30.25
CA THR A 417 -14.55 83.48 28.86
C THR A 417 -15.31 84.79 28.87
#